data_AF-A0A3D3DCQ8-F1
#
_entry.id   AF-A0A3D3DCQ8-F1
#
_cell.length_a   1.000
_cell.length_b   1.000
_cell.length_c   1.000
_cell.angle_alpha   90.00
_cell.angle_beta   90.00
_cell.angle_gamma   90.00
#
_symmetry.space_group_name_H-M   'P 1'
#
loop_
_entity.id
_entity.type
_entity.pdbx_description
1 polymer ?
#
loop_
_entity_poly.entity_id
_entity_poly.type
_entity_poly.pdbx_seq_one_letter_code
_entity_poly.pdbx_strand_id
1 'polypeptide(L)'
;MKKIINKKRLTLISLLLFLPLLVGCFAAPPTNLSPTITSTPITLATVDVLYTYDVNATDPEGDTLTYSLIAPPEGMTIDPDTGGTDRGQIFIIDI
;
A
#
# COMPACT_ATOMS: atom_id res chain seq x y z
N MET A 1 -35.34 66.83 1.17
CA MET A 1 -35.08 65.75 0.20
C MET A 1 -33.88 64.93 0.69
N LYS A 2 -34.08 63.72 1.22
CA LYS A 2 -33.01 62.80 1.62
C LYS A 2 -33.09 61.56 0.73
N LYS A 3 -32.07 61.35 -0.12
CA LYS A 3 -31.97 60.24 -1.08
C LYS A 3 -31.93 58.90 -0.34
N ILE A 4 -32.92 58.05 -0.60
CA ILE A 4 -32.98 56.66 -0.14
C ILE A 4 -31.96 55.87 -0.97
N ILE A 5 -30.82 55.53 -0.36
CA ILE A 5 -29.82 54.65 -0.98
C ILE A 5 -30.33 53.22 -0.87
N ASN A 6 -30.63 52.61 -2.01
CA ASN A 6 -31.16 51.24 -2.12
C ASN A 6 -30.04 50.21 -1.85
N LYS A 7 -29.92 49.74 -0.59
CA LYS A 7 -28.98 48.70 -0.11
C LYS A 7 -29.24 47.27 -0.65
N LYS A 8 -29.74 47.11 -1.88
CA LYS A 8 -30.10 45.78 -2.43
C LYS A 8 -29.30 45.35 -3.66
N ARG A 9 -28.22 46.04 -4.03
CA ARG A 9 -27.43 45.70 -5.23
C ARG A 9 -25.91 45.72 -5.03
N LEU A 10 -25.41 45.13 -3.94
CA LEU A 10 -23.94 45.01 -3.73
C LEU A 10 -23.44 43.58 -3.45
N THR A 11 -24.29 42.56 -3.51
CA THR A 11 -23.87 41.19 -3.19
C THR A 11 -23.50 40.32 -4.40
N LEU A 12 -23.65 40.79 -5.65
CA LEU A 12 -23.27 39.98 -6.82
C LEU A 12 -21.79 40.09 -7.20
N ILE A 13 -21.16 41.27 -7.01
CA ILE A 13 -19.76 41.50 -7.38
C ILE A 13 -18.79 40.86 -6.36
N SER A 14 -19.23 40.69 -5.11
CA SER A 14 -18.45 40.00 -4.06
C SER A 14 -18.38 38.48 -4.23
N LEU A 15 -19.30 37.85 -4.98
CA LEU A 15 -19.32 36.40 -5.20
C LEU A 15 -18.45 35.98 -6.40
N LEU A 16 -18.23 36.87 -7.37
CA LEU A 16 -17.40 36.60 -8.56
C LEU A 16 -15.90 36.86 -8.35
N LEU A 17 -15.52 37.72 -7.39
CA LEU A 17 -14.12 38.06 -7.09
C LEU A 17 -13.46 37.16 -6.04
N PHE A 18 -14.23 36.24 -5.43
CA PHE A 18 -13.72 35.18 -4.54
C PHE A 18 -13.67 33.80 -5.21
N LEU A 19 -13.73 33.76 -6.55
CA LEU A 19 -13.62 32.52 -7.33
C LEU A 19 -12.30 32.43 -8.10
N PRO A 20 -11.15 32.43 -7.40
CA PRO A 20 -10.06 31.57 -7.84
C PRO A 20 -9.47 30.83 -6.64
N LEU A 21 -10.24 29.91 -6.06
CA LEU A 21 -9.73 28.91 -5.10
C LEU A 21 -10.05 27.47 -5.52
N LEU A 22 -10.72 27.27 -6.65
CA LEU A 22 -11.13 25.96 -7.13
C LEU A 22 -10.39 25.54 -8.41
N VAL A 23 -9.11 25.86 -8.51
CA VAL A 23 -8.19 25.03 -9.28
C VAL A 23 -7.17 24.52 -8.29
N GLY A 24 -7.66 23.70 -7.35
CA GLY A 24 -6.78 22.82 -6.61
C GLY A 24 -6.00 22.01 -7.63
N CYS A 25 -4.68 21.96 -7.47
CA CYS A 25 -3.83 21.07 -8.23
C CYS A 25 -4.36 19.64 -8.03
N PHE A 26 -5.19 19.16 -8.96
CA PHE A 26 -5.61 17.77 -9.01
C PHE A 26 -4.42 16.98 -9.55
N ALA A 27 -3.38 16.84 -8.72
CA ALA A 27 -2.41 15.78 -8.91
C ALA A 27 -3.17 14.46 -8.78
N ALA A 28 -2.97 13.55 -9.74
CA ALA A 28 -3.47 12.19 -9.60
C ALA A 28 -2.94 11.61 -8.28
N PRO A 29 -3.72 10.75 -7.58
CA PRO A 29 -3.20 10.05 -6.42
C PRO A 29 -1.93 9.27 -6.82
N PRO A 30 -0.96 9.11 -5.90
CA PRO A 30 0.22 8.31 -6.19
C PRO A 30 -0.21 6.90 -6.60
N THR A 31 0.51 6.32 -7.57
CA THR A 31 0.30 4.94 -7.99
C THR A 31 0.87 4.00 -6.94
N ASN A 32 0.05 3.10 -6.40
CA ASN A 32 0.54 2.04 -5.52
C ASN A 32 1.52 1.13 -6.26
N LEU A 33 2.66 0.87 -5.65
CA LEU A 33 3.63 -0.08 -6.17
C LEU A 33 3.33 -1.49 -5.66
N SER A 34 3.97 -2.48 -6.29
CA SER A 34 3.88 -3.87 -5.84
C SER A 34 5.04 -4.16 -4.88
N PRO A 35 4.82 -5.04 -3.89
CA PRO A 35 5.89 -5.44 -3.01
C PRO A 35 6.94 -6.30 -3.74
N THR A 36 8.15 -6.32 -3.20
CA THR A 36 9.28 -7.05 -3.77
C THR A 36 9.92 -7.96 -2.74
N ILE A 37 10.17 -9.23 -3.09
CA ILE A 37 10.96 -10.15 -2.25
C ILE A 37 12.44 -9.74 -2.32
N THR A 38 13.07 -9.56 -1.17
CA THR A 38 14.47 -9.10 -1.04
C THR A 38 15.41 -10.19 -0.53
N SER A 39 14.87 -11.30 -0.03
CA SER A 39 15.64 -12.46 0.41
C SER A 39 16.00 -13.40 -0.74
N THR A 40 17.07 -14.19 -0.56
CA THR A 40 17.49 -15.23 -1.51
C THR A 40 17.31 -16.61 -0.89
N PRO A 41 16.59 -17.55 -1.53
CA PRO A 41 16.38 -18.89 -0.99
C PRO A 41 17.62 -19.76 -1.08
N ILE A 42 17.74 -20.71 -0.16
CA ILE A 42 18.71 -21.81 -0.28
C ILE A 42 18.14 -22.81 -1.29
N THR A 43 18.84 -23.08 -2.38
CA THR A 43 18.32 -23.93 -3.46
C THR A 43 18.77 -25.39 -3.38
N LEU A 44 19.61 -25.72 -2.40
CA LEU A 44 20.06 -27.08 -2.10
C LEU A 44 19.52 -27.51 -0.74
N ALA A 45 18.83 -28.65 -0.71
CA ALA A 45 18.32 -29.26 0.50
C ALA A 45 18.81 -30.71 0.60
N THR A 46 18.86 -31.22 1.81
CA THR A 46 19.16 -32.63 2.08
C THR A 46 17.83 -33.36 2.30
N VAL A 47 17.69 -34.54 1.69
CA VAL A 47 16.54 -35.43 1.87
C VAL A 47 16.36 -35.74 3.36
N ASP A 48 15.11 -35.87 3.82
CA ASP A 48 14.75 -36.12 5.23
C ASP A 48 15.24 -35.05 6.23
N VAL A 49 15.64 -33.86 5.76
CA VAL A 49 16.01 -32.73 6.62
C VAL A 49 15.03 -31.59 6.42
N LEU A 50 14.44 -31.12 7.53
CA LEU A 50 13.54 -29.97 7.54
C LEU A 50 14.21 -28.77 6.87
N TYR A 51 13.61 -28.31 5.78
CA TYR A 51 14.04 -27.10 5.12
C TYR A 51 13.24 -25.91 5.67
N THR A 52 13.96 -24.89 6.13
CA THR A 52 13.37 -23.64 6.62
C THR A 52 13.93 -22.46 5.85
N TYR A 53 13.07 -21.57 5.40
CA TYR A 53 13.47 -20.35 4.71
C TYR A 53 12.66 -19.14 5.18
N ASP A 54 13.39 -18.08 5.52
CA ASP A 54 12.84 -16.79 5.91
C ASP A 54 12.70 -15.88 4.68
N VAL A 55 11.46 -15.64 4.27
CA VAL A 55 11.10 -14.77 3.15
C VAL A 55 11.01 -13.34 3.66
N ASN A 56 11.86 -12.47 3.17
CA ASN A 56 11.79 -11.03 3.40
C ASN A 56 11.24 -10.35 2.15
N ALA A 57 10.30 -9.43 2.34
CA ALA A 57 9.79 -8.59 1.28
C ALA A 57 9.60 -7.16 1.77
N THR A 58 9.60 -6.21 0.84
CA THR A 58 9.38 -4.79 1.15
C THR A 58 8.28 -4.24 0.28
N ASP A 59 7.37 -3.49 0.90
CA ASP A 59 6.40 -2.65 0.21
C ASP A 59 6.90 -1.19 0.19
N PRO A 60 6.95 -0.51 -0.97
CA PRO A 60 7.45 0.87 -1.03
C PRO A 60 6.59 1.88 -0.24
N GLU A 61 5.31 1.60 -0.08
CA GLU A 61 4.36 2.41 0.68
C GLU A 61 4.30 2.01 2.16
N GLY A 62 4.90 0.86 2.51
CA GLY A 62 4.89 0.31 3.86
C GLY A 62 3.58 -0.38 4.22
N ASP A 63 2.81 -0.81 3.20
CA ASP A 63 1.61 -1.58 3.41
C ASP A 63 1.93 -2.94 4.05
N THR A 64 1.00 -3.45 4.87
CA THR A 64 1.14 -4.77 5.48
C THR A 64 1.14 -5.87 4.43
N LEU A 65 2.15 -6.73 4.48
CA LEU A 65 2.31 -7.84 3.55
C LEU A 65 1.67 -9.12 4.08
N THR A 66 1.07 -9.89 3.17
CA THR A 66 0.55 -11.23 3.42
C THR A 66 1.25 -12.21 2.50
N TYR A 67 1.67 -13.35 3.05
CA TYR A 67 2.41 -14.37 2.31
C TYR A 67 1.55 -15.60 2.03
N SER A 68 1.72 -16.19 0.85
CA SER A 68 1.04 -17.42 0.46
C SER A 68 1.89 -18.23 -0.51
N LEU A 69 1.62 -19.54 -0.58
CA LEU A 69 2.24 -20.45 -1.53
C LEU A 69 1.23 -20.78 -2.64
N ILE A 70 1.60 -20.54 -3.89
CA ILE A 70 0.70 -20.74 -5.04
C ILE A 70 0.67 -22.20 -5.50
N ALA A 71 1.83 -22.85 -5.53
CA ALA A 71 1.99 -24.24 -5.95
C ALA A 71 3.08 -24.94 -5.11
N PRO A 72 2.86 -25.10 -3.79
CA PRO A 72 3.83 -25.77 -2.93
C PRO A 72 3.95 -27.27 -3.27
N PRO A 73 5.15 -27.86 -3.16
CA PRO A 73 5.30 -29.30 -3.01
C PRO A 73 4.49 -29.82 -1.82
N GLU A 74 4.21 -31.14 -1.80
CA GLU A 74 3.58 -31.78 -0.64
C GLU A 74 4.39 -31.50 0.63
N GLY A 75 3.69 -31.22 1.73
CA GLY A 75 4.32 -30.95 3.03
C GLY A 75 4.93 -29.55 3.22
N MET A 76 4.97 -28.70 2.18
CA MET A 76 5.39 -27.31 2.33
C MET A 76 4.28 -26.43 2.89
N THR A 77 4.62 -25.66 3.93
CA THR A 77 3.74 -24.68 4.59
C THR A 77 4.43 -23.32 4.67
N ILE A 78 3.63 -22.26 4.76
CA ILE A 78 4.11 -20.92 5.04
C ILE A 78 3.31 -20.36 6.20
N ASP A 79 4.00 -19.78 7.16
CA ASP A 79 3.37 -18.96 8.19
C ASP A 79 3.25 -17.52 7.63
N PRO A 80 2.03 -17.03 7.40
CA PRO A 80 1.80 -15.70 6.84
C PRO A 80 2.08 -14.56 7.83
N ASP A 81 2.23 -14.86 9.13
CA ASP A 81 2.13 -13.89 10.22
C ASP A 81 3.39 -13.82 11.12
N THR A 82 4.57 -14.23 10.66
CA THR A 82 5.77 -14.35 11.54
C THR A 82 6.35 -13.04 12.09
N GLY A 83 5.67 -11.89 11.96
CA GLY A 83 6.06 -10.69 12.69
C GLY A 83 5.39 -9.37 12.31
N GLY A 84 4.19 -9.37 11.72
CA GLY A 84 3.39 -8.16 11.48
C GLY A 84 4.00 -7.08 10.57
N THR A 85 5.22 -7.30 10.06
CA THR A 85 5.98 -6.36 9.23
C THR A 85 7.03 -7.18 8.49
N ASP A 86 6.86 -7.31 7.17
CA ASP A 86 7.92 -7.62 6.19
C ASP A 86 8.56 -9.02 6.17
N ARG A 87 8.05 -9.99 6.95
CA ARG A 87 8.63 -11.34 7.08
C ARG A 87 7.56 -12.44 6.95
N GLY A 88 7.87 -13.49 6.19
CA GLY A 88 7.13 -14.75 6.15
C GLY A 88 8.08 -15.93 6.32
N GLN A 89 7.64 -17.03 6.94
CA GLN A 89 8.51 -18.19 7.17
C GLN A 89 7.97 -19.42 6.44
N ILE A 90 8.77 -20.00 5.56
CA ILE A 90 8.46 -21.24 4.83
C ILE A 90 9.10 -22.42 5.57
N PHE A 91 8.31 -23.47 5.78
CA PHE A 91 8.73 -24.77 6.30
C PHE A 91 8.39 -25.85 5.28
N ILE A 92 9.34 -26.70 4.87
CA ILE A 92 9.04 -27.94 4.13
C ILE A 92 9.17 -29.11 5.08
N ILE A 93 8.04 -29.76 5.37
CA ILE A 93 8.03 -31.05 6.06
C ILE A 93 8.03 -32.11 4.96
N ASP A 94 9.18 -32.78 4.78
CA ASP A 94 9.39 -33.97 3.95
C ASP A 94 9.47 -33.78 2.42
N ILE A 95 10.64 -34.17 1.89
CA ILE A 95 10.86 -34.72 0.54
C ILE A 95 11.75 -35.96 0.67
#